data_AF-A0A7S1VFE2-F1
#
_entry.id   AF-A0A7S1VFE2-F1
#
_cell.length_a   1.000
_cell.length_b   1.000
_cell.length_c   1.000
_cell.angle_alpha   90.00
_cell.angle_beta   90.00
_cell.angle_gamma   90.00
#
_symmetry.space_group_name_H-M   'P 1'
#
loop_
_entity.id
_entity.type
_entity.pdbx_description
1 polymer ?
#
loop_
_entity_poly.entity_id
_entity_poly.type
_entity_poly.pdbx_seq_one_letter_code
_entity_poly.pdbx_strand_id
1 'polypeptide(L)'
;ADEFRRTPKLMIALCVTQNILRMEWLKKSLAQKLALPSSEYLLVGDETAEKKYKFTMTETLERQKKMVARGETLLQGRSVFVCSGVAGNKAPKSEELQRIIQAAGGVWLTAVSKLLKEECHSAVIVTSDPPGEQLRTKTVAKAIEKGIPHVTTKWLFDCIMKQELNYDELDV
;
A
#
# COMPACT_ATOMS: atom_id res chain seq x y z
N ALA A 1 -6.90 3.18 -23.81
CA ALA A 1 -7.43 2.23 -22.82
C ALA A 1 -7.10 2.79 -21.45
N ASP A 2 -8.02 2.70 -20.49
CA ASP A 2 -7.71 3.03 -19.10
C ASP A 2 -6.75 1.95 -18.59
N GLU A 3 -5.48 2.33 -18.35
CA GLU A 3 -4.40 1.42 -17.97
C GLU A 3 -4.06 1.62 -16.49
N PHE A 4 -3.83 0.52 -15.78
CA PHE A 4 -3.38 0.55 -14.38
C PHE A 4 -1.96 1.09 -14.23
N ARG A 5 -1.84 2.12 -13.41
CA ARG A 5 -0.56 2.68 -12.98
C ARG A 5 -0.52 2.75 -11.46
N ARG A 6 0.60 2.33 -10.85
CA ARG A 6 0.86 2.44 -9.41
C ARG A 6 1.06 3.90 -9.00
N THR A 7 -0.03 4.66 -9.05
CA THR A 7 -0.06 6.05 -8.58
C THR A 7 -0.44 6.08 -7.11
N PRO A 8 0.01 7.09 -6.35
CA PRO A 8 -0.44 7.29 -4.97
C PRO A 8 -1.96 7.32 -4.83
N LYS A 9 -2.66 7.99 -5.76
CA LYS A 9 -4.12 8.07 -5.77
C LYS A 9 -4.78 6.70 -5.87
N LEU A 10 -4.29 5.84 -6.77
CA LEU A 10 -4.82 4.48 -6.90
C LEU A 10 -4.55 3.66 -5.63
N MET A 11 -3.32 3.70 -5.12
CA MET A 11 -2.94 2.95 -3.91
C MET A 11 -3.78 3.36 -2.70
N ILE A 12 -4.06 4.65 -2.54
CA ILE A 12 -4.99 5.16 -1.52
C ILE A 12 -6.41 4.64 -1.78
N ALA A 13 -6.91 4.78 -3.02
CA ALA A 13 -8.26 4.36 -3.39
C ALA A 13 -8.51 2.88 -3.08
N LEU A 14 -7.55 2.01 -3.41
CA LEU A 14 -7.59 0.58 -3.14
C LEU A 14 -7.78 0.22 -1.66
N CYS A 15 -7.35 1.09 -0.75
CA CYS A 15 -7.52 0.84 0.68
C CYS A 15 -8.89 1.29 1.21
N VAL A 16 -9.55 2.23 0.53
CA VAL A 16 -10.74 2.93 1.07
C VAL A 16 -12.02 2.69 0.29
N THR A 17 -11.96 2.19 -0.94
CA THR A 17 -13.15 1.99 -1.79
C THR A 17 -13.04 0.76 -2.68
N GLN A 18 -14.19 0.17 -2.99
CA GLN A 18 -14.34 -0.92 -3.96
C GLN A 18 -14.66 -0.40 -5.38
N ASN A 19 -15.00 0.88 -5.50
CA ASN A 19 -15.51 1.47 -6.73
C ASN A 19 -14.36 2.15 -7.51
N ILE A 20 -13.45 1.33 -8.04
CA ILE A 20 -12.43 1.79 -8.98
C ILE A 20 -12.96 1.55 -10.38
N LEU A 21 -13.34 2.62 -11.08
CA LEU A 21 -14.16 2.54 -12.29
C LEU A 21 -13.42 2.96 -13.55
N ARG A 22 -13.83 2.38 -14.68
CA ARG A 22 -13.47 2.83 -16.03
C ARG A 22 -14.11 4.19 -16.33
N MET A 23 -13.48 4.96 -17.21
CA MET A 23 -14.01 6.28 -17.59
C MET A 23 -15.38 6.23 -18.26
N GLU A 24 -15.74 5.08 -18.82
CA GLU A 24 -17.04 4.82 -19.43
C GLU A 24 -18.20 5.03 -18.44
N TRP A 25 -18.02 4.70 -17.16
CA TRP A 25 -19.03 4.93 -16.13
C TRP A 25 -19.44 6.40 -16.07
N LEU A 26 -18.45 7.30 -16.04
CA LEU A 26 -18.69 8.74 -15.95
C LEU A 26 -19.36 9.26 -17.22
N LYS A 27 -18.91 8.81 -18.39
CA LYS A 27 -19.47 9.22 -19.70
C LYS A 27 -20.94 8.80 -19.82
N LYS A 28 -21.26 7.55 -19.50
CA LYS A 28 -22.63 7.04 -19.57
C LYS A 28 -23.52 7.64 -18.49
N SER A 29 -23.01 7.82 -17.27
CA SER A 29 -23.75 8.48 -16.19
C SER A 29 -24.10 9.92 -16.56
N LEU A 30 -23.16 10.66 -17.17
CA LEU A 30 -23.41 12.01 -17.67
C LEU A 30 -24.47 12.03 -18.78
N ALA A 31 -24.37 11.11 -19.75
CA ALA A 31 -25.32 11.04 -20.86
C ALA A 31 -26.76 10.73 -20.38
N GLN A 32 -26.90 9.85 -19.39
CA GLN A 32 -28.19 9.49 -18.81
C GLN A 32 -28.65 10.45 -17.69
N LYS A 33 -27.80 11.42 -17.32
CA LYS A 33 -28.03 12.37 -16.21
C LYS A 33 -28.34 11.67 -14.88
N LEU A 34 -27.76 10.50 -14.66
CA LEU A 34 -27.94 9.66 -13.47
C LEU A 34 -26.64 8.94 -13.12
N ALA A 35 -26.34 8.78 -11.83
CA ALA A 35 -25.25 7.93 -11.40
C ALA A 35 -25.59 6.46 -11.64
N LEU A 36 -24.90 5.81 -12.59
CA LEU A 36 -25.13 4.41 -12.91
C LEU A 36 -24.58 3.48 -11.82
N PRO A 37 -25.08 2.23 -11.74
CA PRO A 37 -24.48 1.21 -10.89
C PRO A 37 -22.99 1.01 -11.21
N SER A 38 -22.15 0.98 -10.18
CA SER A 38 -20.69 0.89 -10.33
C SER A 38 -20.19 -0.51 -10.72
N SER A 39 -20.96 -1.56 -10.40
CA SER A 39 -20.55 -2.96 -10.57
C SER A 39 -20.17 -3.35 -12.00
N GLU A 40 -20.86 -2.78 -13.00
CA GLU A 40 -20.63 -3.08 -14.42
C GLU A 40 -19.41 -2.35 -15.00
N TYR A 41 -18.87 -1.38 -14.28
CA TYR A 41 -17.83 -0.48 -14.77
C TYR A 41 -16.54 -0.57 -13.96
N LEU A 42 -16.41 -1.58 -13.11
CA LEU A 42 -15.18 -1.82 -12.37
C LEU A 42 -14.00 -1.96 -13.34
N LEU A 43 -12.88 -1.36 -12.98
CA LEU A 43 -11.64 -1.45 -13.73
C LEU A 43 -10.98 -2.81 -13.44
N VAL A 44 -11.54 -3.88 -14.00
CA VAL A 44 -11.00 -5.26 -13.90
C VAL A 44 -10.53 -5.75 -15.26
N GLY A 45 -9.62 -6.73 -15.29
CA GLY A 45 -9.18 -7.39 -16.53
C GLY A 45 -8.20 -6.58 -17.37
N ASP A 46 -7.32 -5.79 -16.73
CA ASP A 46 -6.17 -5.18 -17.41
C ASP A 46 -4.99 -6.15 -17.41
N GLU A 47 -4.97 -7.05 -18.39
CA GLU A 47 -3.98 -8.12 -18.48
C GLU A 47 -2.52 -7.61 -18.45
N THR A 48 -2.26 -6.42 -19.01
CA THR A 48 -0.91 -5.86 -19.10
C THR A 48 -0.40 -5.50 -17.70
N ALA A 49 -1.20 -4.76 -16.94
CA ALA A 49 -0.82 -4.35 -15.60
C ALA A 49 -0.88 -5.50 -14.59
N GLU A 50 -1.89 -6.36 -14.69
CA GLU A 50 -2.04 -7.54 -13.84
C GLU A 50 -0.84 -8.48 -13.98
N LYS A 51 -0.37 -8.72 -15.22
CA LYS A 51 0.86 -9.47 -15.49
C LYS A 51 2.11 -8.76 -14.97
N LYS A 52 2.22 -7.44 -15.20
CA LYS A 52 3.38 -6.64 -14.78
C LYS A 52 3.56 -6.63 -13.26
N TYR A 53 2.46 -6.54 -12.52
CA TYR A 53 2.44 -6.38 -11.07
C TYR A 53 2.09 -7.67 -10.32
N LYS A 54 1.84 -8.77 -11.05
CA LYS A 54 1.54 -10.10 -10.52
C LYS A 54 0.39 -10.08 -9.51
N PHE A 55 -0.72 -9.46 -9.89
CA PHE A 55 -1.97 -9.40 -9.11
C PHE A 55 -3.15 -9.41 -10.08
N THR A 56 -4.35 -9.73 -9.60
CA THR A 56 -5.59 -9.47 -10.34
C THR A 56 -6.41 -8.43 -9.58
N MET A 57 -7.03 -7.49 -10.30
CA MET A 57 -7.86 -6.48 -9.62
C MET A 57 -9.08 -7.13 -8.95
N THR A 58 -9.62 -8.18 -9.55
CA THR A 58 -10.74 -8.94 -8.97
C THR A 58 -10.40 -9.49 -7.59
N GLU A 59 -9.28 -10.19 -7.44
CA GLU A 59 -8.86 -10.72 -6.13
C GLU A 59 -8.57 -9.60 -5.13
N THR A 60 -7.94 -8.52 -5.58
CA THR A 60 -7.66 -7.35 -4.73
C THR A 60 -8.94 -6.75 -4.15
N LEU A 61 -9.96 -6.52 -4.98
CA LEU A 61 -11.24 -5.97 -4.53
C LEU A 61 -12.00 -6.95 -3.63
N GLU A 62 -11.93 -8.25 -3.92
CA GLU A 62 -12.54 -9.28 -3.06
C GLU A 62 -11.88 -9.36 -1.68
N ARG A 63 -10.55 -9.31 -1.62
CA ARG A 63 -9.79 -9.28 -0.36
C ARG A 63 -10.11 -8.04 0.44
N GLN A 64 -10.11 -6.88 -0.20
CA GLN A 64 -10.52 -5.62 0.41
C GLN A 64 -11.92 -5.73 0.99
N LYS A 65 -12.88 -6.26 0.23
CA LYS A 65 -14.26 -6.44 0.67
C LYS A 65 -14.37 -7.35 1.88
N LYS A 66 -13.62 -8.45 1.90
CA LYS A 66 -13.57 -9.37 3.05
C LYS A 66 -12.98 -8.70 4.29
N MET A 67 -11.91 -7.92 4.15
CA MET A 67 -11.31 -7.17 5.27
C MET A 67 -12.29 -6.13 5.85
N VAL A 68 -12.91 -5.32 4.98
CA VAL A 68 -13.88 -4.30 5.42
C VAL A 68 -15.09 -4.94 6.11
N ALA A 69 -15.57 -6.08 5.64
CA ALA A 69 -16.67 -6.81 6.28
C ALA A 69 -16.33 -7.28 7.72
N ARG A 70 -15.04 -7.46 8.04
CA ARG A 70 -14.56 -7.78 9.39
C ARG A 70 -14.24 -6.52 10.22
N GLY A 71 -14.40 -5.33 9.66
CA GLY A 71 -13.96 -4.08 10.30
C GLY A 71 -12.43 -3.92 10.33
N GLU A 72 -11.73 -4.56 9.40
CA GLU A 72 -10.27 -4.59 9.35
C GLU A 72 -9.70 -3.72 8.23
N THR A 73 -8.42 -3.35 8.37
CA THR A 73 -7.63 -2.71 7.32
C THR A 73 -6.29 -3.41 7.14
N LEU A 74 -5.67 -3.26 5.96
CA LEU A 74 -4.45 -3.99 5.58
C LEU A 74 -3.29 -3.85 6.59
N LEU A 75 -3.07 -2.63 7.11
CA LEU A 75 -2.00 -2.31 8.05
C LEU A 75 -2.53 -2.04 9.47
N GLN A 76 -3.73 -2.55 9.81
CA GLN A 76 -4.32 -2.33 11.12
C GLN A 76 -3.37 -2.77 12.25
N GLY A 77 -3.25 -1.91 13.25
CA GLY A 77 -2.40 -2.13 14.42
C GLY A 77 -0.91 -1.95 14.16
N ARG A 78 -0.47 -1.72 12.90
CA ARG A 78 0.95 -1.61 12.56
C ARG A 78 1.45 -0.18 12.57
N SER A 79 2.68 -0.03 13.06
CA SER A 79 3.44 1.20 12.93
C SER A 79 4.51 1.05 11.84
N VAL A 80 4.55 2.00 10.91
CA VAL A 80 5.42 1.98 9.75
C VAL A 80 6.39 3.15 9.84
N PHE A 81 7.69 2.85 9.88
CA PHE A 81 8.74 3.84 9.75
C PHE A 81 9.35 3.74 8.34
N VAL A 82 9.43 4.86 7.63
CA VAL A 82 10.10 4.91 6.32
C VAL A 82 11.47 5.57 6.48
N CYS A 83 12.52 4.88 6.02
CA CYS A 83 13.88 5.36 6.12
C CYS A 83 14.13 6.66 5.32
N SER A 84 15.09 7.47 5.79
CA SER A 84 15.54 8.66 5.07
C SER A 84 16.08 8.31 3.68
N GLY A 85 15.78 9.14 2.68
CA GLY A 85 16.22 8.94 1.30
C GLY A 85 15.41 7.92 0.49
N VAL A 86 14.37 7.32 1.08
CA VAL A 86 13.43 6.44 0.36
C VAL A 86 12.40 7.28 -0.42
N ALA A 87 11.76 8.23 0.26
CA ALA A 87 10.74 9.09 -0.32
C ALA A 87 11.32 10.05 -1.37
N GLY A 88 10.59 10.27 -2.48
CA GLY A 88 10.94 11.26 -3.50
C GLY A 88 12.00 10.86 -4.53
N ASN A 89 12.60 9.67 -4.39
CA ASN A 89 13.51 9.09 -5.38
C ASN A 89 12.73 8.15 -6.33
N LYS A 90 12.74 6.84 -6.03
CA LYS A 90 11.97 5.81 -6.76
C LYS A 90 10.60 5.53 -6.14
N ALA A 91 10.27 6.23 -5.05
CA ALA A 91 9.02 6.15 -4.32
C ALA A 91 8.33 7.52 -4.29
N PRO A 92 7.01 7.58 -4.02
CA PRO A 92 6.28 8.83 -3.84
C PRO A 92 6.92 9.73 -2.77
N LYS A 93 6.51 11.01 -2.75
CA LYS A 93 6.98 11.95 -1.72
C LYS A 93 6.50 11.48 -0.34
N SER A 94 7.16 11.96 0.72
CA SER A 94 6.88 11.55 2.10
C SER A 94 5.40 11.69 2.47
N GLU A 95 4.78 12.80 2.09
CA GLU A 95 3.34 13.04 2.32
C GLU A 95 2.43 12.04 1.59
N GLU A 96 2.82 11.60 0.40
CA GLU A 96 2.05 10.63 -0.37
C GLU A 96 2.18 9.23 0.24
N LEU A 97 3.40 8.84 0.65
CA LEU A 97 3.63 7.59 1.37
C LEU A 97 2.88 7.57 2.70
N GLN A 98 2.90 8.67 3.45
CA GLN A 98 2.12 8.82 4.67
C GLN A 98 0.62 8.59 4.41
N ARG A 99 0.06 9.24 3.39
CA ARG A 99 -1.35 9.06 3.03
C ARG A 99 -1.68 7.62 2.61
N ILE A 100 -0.79 6.95 1.87
CA ILE A 100 -0.97 5.53 1.50
C ILE A 100 -1.01 4.66 2.76
N ILE A 101 -0.05 4.81 3.66
CA ILE A 101 0.05 4.03 4.91
C ILE A 101 -1.18 4.26 5.79
N GLN A 102 -1.60 5.52 5.95
CA GLN A 102 -2.78 5.88 6.73
C GLN A 102 -4.08 5.36 6.11
N ALA A 103 -4.21 5.41 4.78
CA ALA A 103 -5.35 4.85 4.06
C ALA A 103 -5.46 3.34 4.25
N ALA A 104 -4.34 2.64 4.36
CA ALA A 104 -4.27 1.23 4.70
C ALA A 104 -4.48 0.94 6.20
N GLY A 105 -4.67 1.98 7.03
CA GLY A 105 -4.90 1.91 8.48
C GLY A 105 -3.65 1.67 9.33
N GLY A 106 -2.46 1.93 8.77
CA GLY A 106 -1.20 1.92 9.50
C GLY A 106 -0.87 3.28 10.12
N VAL A 107 0.00 3.27 11.13
CA VAL A 107 0.50 4.47 11.81
C VAL A 107 1.84 4.88 11.22
N TRP A 108 1.92 6.09 10.67
CA TRP A 108 3.18 6.66 10.19
C TRP A 108 4.07 7.11 11.35
N LEU A 109 5.30 6.63 11.38
CA LEU A 109 6.30 7.05 12.36
C LEU A 109 7.34 7.98 11.76
N THR A 110 7.56 9.10 12.45
CA THR A 110 8.55 10.12 12.07
C THR A 110 9.96 9.81 12.53
N ALA A 111 10.16 8.85 13.44
CA ALA A 111 11.47 8.55 14.01
C ALA A 111 11.59 7.07 14.42
N VAL A 112 12.73 6.45 14.08
CA VAL A 112 13.08 5.07 14.48
C VAL A 112 13.08 4.89 15.99
N SER A 113 13.44 5.92 16.76
CA SER A 113 13.47 5.85 18.22
C SER A 113 12.11 5.52 18.84
N LYS A 114 11.00 5.83 18.15
CA LYS A 114 9.64 5.46 18.59
C LYS A 114 9.40 3.95 18.51
N LEU A 115 10.09 3.26 17.60
CA LEU A 115 10.02 1.81 17.46
C LEU A 115 10.71 1.06 18.59
N LEU A 116 11.74 1.68 19.16
CA LEU A 116 12.54 1.08 20.23
C LEU A 116 11.88 1.23 21.61
N LYS A 117 10.74 1.91 21.70
CA LYS A 117 9.93 2.04 22.91
C LYS A 117 8.97 0.86 23.00
N GLU A 118 8.75 0.37 24.22
CA GLU A 118 8.09 -0.91 24.52
C GLU A 118 6.64 -1.04 24.01
N GLU A 119 6.01 0.06 23.59
CA GLU A 119 4.60 0.09 23.14
C GLU A 119 4.38 -0.29 21.65
N CYS A 120 5.44 -0.56 20.88
CA CYS A 120 5.35 -0.77 19.43
C CYS A 120 5.39 -2.26 19.04
N HIS A 121 4.43 -3.07 19.51
CA HIS A 121 4.44 -4.53 19.32
C HIS A 121 4.28 -5.02 17.87
N SER A 122 3.92 -4.17 16.90
CA SER A 122 3.88 -4.55 15.48
C SER A 122 4.41 -3.45 14.55
N ALA A 123 5.72 -3.29 14.59
CA ALA A 123 6.44 -2.31 13.78
C ALA A 123 7.01 -2.90 12.49
N VAL A 124 7.15 -2.08 11.45
CA VAL A 124 7.92 -2.42 10.24
C VAL A 124 8.73 -1.22 9.75
N ILE A 125 9.95 -1.49 9.29
CA ILE A 125 10.86 -0.51 8.70
C ILE A 125 10.81 -0.64 7.17
N VAL A 126 10.55 0.46 6.46
CA VAL A 126 10.50 0.48 5.00
C VAL A 126 11.77 1.14 4.44
N THR A 127 12.50 0.41 3.60
CA THR A 127 13.70 0.86 2.90
C THR A 127 13.45 1.06 1.41
N SER A 128 14.45 1.56 0.68
CA SER A 128 14.42 1.59 -0.78
C SER A 128 14.37 0.17 -1.36
N ASP A 129 14.01 0.09 -2.64
CA ASP A 129 14.16 -1.11 -3.45
C ASP A 129 15.19 -0.86 -4.58
N PRO A 130 16.36 -1.53 -4.59
CA PRO A 130 16.87 -2.45 -3.55
C PRO A 130 17.20 -1.72 -2.23
N PRO A 131 17.36 -2.46 -1.10
CA PRO A 131 17.83 -1.87 0.14
C PRO A 131 19.20 -1.21 -0.04
N GLY A 132 19.36 -0.01 0.50
CA GLY A 132 20.60 0.78 0.38
C GLY A 132 21.29 1.00 1.71
N GLU A 133 22.04 2.10 1.80
CA GLU A 133 22.79 2.49 3.00
C GLU A 133 21.91 2.75 4.23
N GLN A 134 20.58 2.84 4.07
CA GLN A 134 19.66 3.09 5.17
C GLN A 134 19.77 2.02 6.26
N LEU A 135 20.00 0.75 5.87
CA LEU A 135 20.19 -0.37 6.80
C LEU A 135 21.44 -0.24 7.68
N ARG A 136 22.47 0.50 7.21
CA ARG A 136 23.73 0.69 7.94
C ARG A 136 23.64 1.83 8.97
N THR A 137 22.54 2.56 9.01
CA THR A 137 22.34 3.62 10.00
C THR A 137 22.24 2.99 11.39
N LYS A 138 23.05 3.45 12.34
CA LYS A 138 23.11 2.88 13.71
C LYS A 138 21.75 2.65 14.36
N THR A 139 20.79 3.55 14.16
CA THR A 139 19.44 3.45 14.74
C THR A 139 18.59 2.37 14.07
N VAL A 140 18.68 2.23 12.74
CA VAL A 140 17.96 1.23 11.95
C VAL A 140 18.54 -0.16 12.24
N ALA A 141 19.87 -0.31 12.20
CA ALA A 141 20.55 -1.55 12.53
C ALA A 141 20.17 -2.05 13.92
N LYS A 142 20.19 -1.17 14.93
CA LYS A 142 19.76 -1.49 16.30
C LYS A 142 18.29 -1.91 16.40
N ALA A 143 17.41 -1.33 15.58
CA ALA A 143 16.00 -1.71 15.55
C ALA A 143 15.82 -3.11 14.95
N ILE A 144 16.56 -3.42 13.88
CA ILE A 144 16.58 -4.74 13.26
C ILE A 144 17.16 -5.79 14.22
N GLU A 145 18.26 -5.49 14.92
CA GLU A 145 18.85 -6.36 15.97
C GLU A 145 17.86 -6.67 17.10
N LYS A 146 16.91 -5.77 17.38
CA LYS A 146 15.83 -6.00 18.34
C LYS A 146 14.65 -6.80 17.77
N GLY A 147 14.76 -7.30 16.54
CA GLY A 147 13.75 -8.11 15.87
C GLY A 147 12.67 -7.32 15.15
N ILE A 148 12.86 -6.02 14.88
CA ILE A 148 11.91 -5.26 14.07
C ILE A 148 12.14 -5.60 12.59
N PRO A 149 11.13 -6.15 11.89
CA PRO A 149 11.29 -6.54 10.51
C PRO A 149 11.49 -5.32 9.61
N HIS A 150 12.22 -5.53 8.52
CA HIS A 150 12.42 -4.53 7.48
C HIS A 150 11.94 -5.05 6.12
N VAL A 151 11.43 -4.15 5.29
CA VAL A 151 10.85 -4.44 3.97
C VAL A 151 11.20 -3.33 2.98
N THR A 152 11.09 -3.61 1.69
CA THR A 152 11.32 -2.60 0.65
C THR A 152 10.04 -1.84 0.31
N THR A 153 10.18 -0.70 -0.39
CA THR A 153 9.02 -0.01 -0.97
C THR A 153 8.24 -0.87 -1.95
N LYS A 154 8.92 -1.77 -2.68
CA LYS A 154 8.25 -2.70 -3.59
C LYS A 154 7.33 -3.64 -2.82
N TRP A 155 7.81 -4.22 -1.73
CA TRP A 155 6.99 -5.05 -0.85
C TRP A 155 5.74 -4.32 -0.38
N LEU A 156 5.90 -3.08 0.12
CA LEU A 156 4.77 -2.26 0.58
C LEU A 156 3.76 -2.03 -0.55
N PHE A 157 4.23 -1.66 -1.74
CA PHE A 157 3.35 -1.42 -2.87
C PHE A 157 2.67 -2.69 -3.36
N ASP A 158 3.36 -3.83 -3.35
CA ASP A 158 2.77 -5.11 -3.71
C ASP A 158 1.67 -5.51 -2.72
N CYS A 159 1.89 -5.32 -1.41
CA CYS A 159 0.88 -5.56 -0.39
C CYS A 159 -0.36 -4.68 -0.59
N ILE A 160 -0.16 -3.39 -0.85
CA ILE A 160 -1.26 -2.44 -1.12
C ILE A 160 -2.02 -2.83 -2.40
N MET A 161 -1.30 -3.18 -3.47
CA MET A 161 -1.91 -3.56 -4.74
C MET A 161 -2.67 -4.89 -4.65
N LYS A 162 -2.23 -5.82 -3.80
CA LYS A 162 -2.85 -7.13 -3.60
C LYS A 162 -3.89 -7.15 -2.48
N GLN A 163 -3.93 -6.09 -1.67
CA GLN A 163 -4.71 -6.00 -0.43
C GLN A 163 -4.49 -7.23 0.47
N GLU A 164 -3.21 -7.60 0.61
CA GLU A 164 -2.76 -8.79 1.33
C GLU A 164 -1.34 -8.53 1.87
N LEU A 165 -1.04 -9.08 3.04
CA LEU A 165 0.29 -9.00 3.62
C LEU A 165 1.01 -10.29 3.31
N ASN A 166 2.07 -10.20 2.53
CA ASN A 166 2.91 -11.35 2.27
C ASN A 166 4.14 -11.30 3.18
N TYR A 167 4.21 -12.18 4.17
CA TYR A 167 5.34 -12.23 5.10
C TYR A 167 6.49 -13.13 4.63
N ASP A 168 6.31 -13.84 3.52
CA ASP A 168 7.34 -14.74 2.97
C ASP A 168 8.55 -13.99 2.40
N GLU A 169 8.42 -12.67 2.22
CA GLU A 169 9.51 -11.76 1.80
C GLU A 169 10.13 -10.98 2.98
N LEU A 170 9.79 -11.31 4.23
CA LEU A 170 10.49 -10.75 5.39
C LEU A 170 11.85 -11.44 5.57
N ASP A 171 12.93 -10.73 5.25
CA ASP A 171 14.25 -11.09 5.75
C ASP A 171 14.26 -10.84 7.28
N VAL A 172 14.10 -11.93 8.04
CA VAL A 172 14.24 -11.97 9.51
C VAL A 172 15.72 -12.16 9.88
#